data_AF-A0A836GGZ9-F1
#
_entry.id   AF-A0A836GGZ9-F1
#
_cell.length_a   1.000
_cell.length_b   1.000
_cell.length_c   1.000
_cell.angle_alpha   90.00
_cell.angle_beta   90.00
_cell.angle_gamma   90.00
#
_symmetry.space_group_name_H-M   'P 1'
#
loop_
_entity.id
_entity.type
_entity.pdbx_description
1 polymer ?
#
loop_
_entity_poly.entity_id
_entity_poly.type
_entity_poly.pdbx_seq_one_letter_code
_entity_poly.pdbx_strand_id
1 'polypeptide(L)'
;FFRTKRVRWIVIIRNFIEFGLSIFYLAFILESLMLPAYQVFGTQHLDWKWFVKSIIKSSFSGICFLVTINYLLLHTWMNAWAEMLQFADRLFYKVNIPFQ
;
A
#
# COMPACT_ATOMS: atom_id res chain seq x y z
N PHE A 1 -3.03 -2.90 -27.68
CA PHE A 1 -3.36 -3.59 -26.40
C PHE A 1 -4.88 -3.72 -26.32
N PHE A 2 -5.43 -4.93 -26.42
CA PHE A 2 -6.86 -5.15 -26.70
C PHE A 2 -7.79 -4.62 -25.60
N ARG A 3 -8.70 -3.72 -26.01
CA ARG A 3 -9.63 -2.96 -25.16
C ARG A 3 -10.87 -3.80 -24.84
N THR A 4 -10.88 -4.51 -23.71
CA THR A 4 -12.09 -5.21 -23.20
C THR A 4 -13.16 -4.21 -22.75
N LYS A 5 -14.37 -4.36 -23.31
CA LYS A 5 -15.54 -3.47 -23.14
C LYS A 5 -16.36 -3.64 -21.85
N ARG A 6 -15.92 -4.39 -20.84
CA ARG A 6 -16.68 -4.58 -19.59
C ARG A 6 -15.86 -4.18 -18.37
N VAL A 7 -16.50 -3.42 -17.49
CA VAL A 7 -16.01 -3.06 -16.15
C VAL A 7 -15.76 -4.37 -15.40
N ARG A 8 -14.49 -4.67 -15.17
CA ARG A 8 -14.07 -5.87 -14.48
C ARG A 8 -14.14 -5.59 -12.99
N TRP A 9 -15.32 -5.70 -12.39
CA TRP A 9 -15.51 -5.63 -10.93
C TRP A 9 -14.54 -6.54 -10.15
N ILE A 10 -14.13 -7.65 -10.76
CA ILE A 10 -13.08 -8.55 -10.24
C ILE A 10 -11.72 -7.84 -10.04
N VAL A 11 -11.37 -6.85 -10.87
CA VAL A 11 -10.13 -6.05 -10.74
C VAL A 11 -10.26 -5.06 -9.59
N ILE A 12 -11.42 -4.44 -9.43
CA ILE A 12 -11.69 -3.51 -8.32
C ILE A 12 -11.60 -4.24 -6.98
N ILE A 13 -12.28 -5.40 -6.86
CA ILE A 13 -12.23 -6.23 -5.65
C ILE A 13 -10.80 -6.68 -5.36
N ARG A 14 -10.05 -7.10 -6.39
CA ARG A 14 -8.65 -7.48 -6.23
C ARG A 14 -7.77 -6.33 -5.74
N ASN A 15 -7.93 -5.12 -6.30
CA ASN A 15 -7.21 -3.93 -5.82
C ASN A 15 -7.55 -3.61 -4.36
N PHE A 16 -8.81 -3.76 -3.95
CA PHE A 16 -9.22 -3.56 -2.55
C PHE A 16 -8.62 -4.61 -1.61
N ILE A 17 -8.57 -5.88 -2.03
CA ILE A 17 -7.91 -6.95 -1.27
C ILE A 17 -6.41 -6.66 -1.16
N GLU A 18 -5.73 -6.32 -2.26
CA GLU A 18 -4.31 -5.95 -2.26
C GLU A 18 -4.05 -4.72 -1.37
N PHE A 19 -4.98 -3.74 -1.36
CA PHE A 19 -4.90 -2.59 -0.47
C PHE A 19 -5.03 -2.96 1.00
N GLY A 20 -6.03 -3.78 1.35
CA GLY A 20 -6.22 -4.28 2.71
C GLY A 20 -5.01 -5.10 3.20
N LEU A 21 -4.52 -6.03 2.38
CA LEU A 21 -3.33 -6.84 2.71
C LEU A 21 -2.08 -5.97 2.92
N SER A 22 -1.91 -4.93 2.10
CA SER A 22 -0.78 -4.01 2.24
C SER A 22 -0.85 -3.18 3.53
N ILE A 23 -2.06 -2.77 3.96
CA ILE A 23 -2.26 -2.10 5.25
C ILE A 23 -1.92 -3.05 6.41
N PHE A 24 -2.43 -4.28 6.39
CA PHE A 24 -2.12 -5.28 7.41
C PHE A 24 -0.61 -5.56 7.48
N TYR A 25 0.04 -5.68 6.33
CA TYR A 25 1.49 -5.85 6.24
C TYR A 25 2.25 -4.65 6.81
N LEU A 26 1.79 -3.43 6.55
CA LEU A 26 2.36 -2.20 7.12
C LEU A 26 2.24 -2.17 8.65
N ALA A 27 1.07 -2.54 9.19
CA ALA A 27 0.82 -2.61 10.62
C ALA A 27 1.75 -3.65 11.29
N PHE A 28 1.94 -4.80 10.66
CA PHE A 28 2.85 -5.84 11.14
C PHE A 28 4.31 -5.35 11.19
N ILE A 29 4.76 -4.62 10.16
CA ILE A 29 6.11 -4.01 10.17
C ILE A 29 6.26 -3.02 11.33
N LEU A 30 5.27 -2.15 11.53
CA LEU A 30 5.24 -1.19 12.63
C LEU A 30 5.32 -1.88 13.99
N GLU A 31 4.53 -2.93 14.20
CA GLU A 31 4.57 -3.73 15.42
C GLU A 31 5.95 -4.37 15.63
N SER A 32 6.55 -4.91 14.56
CA SER A 32 7.89 -5.51 14.57
C SER A 32 9.01 -4.51 14.88
N LEU A 33 8.81 -3.22 14.60
CA LEU A 33 9.72 -2.12 14.95
C LEU A 33 9.48 -1.61 16.39
N MET A 34 8.23 -1.52 16.82
CA MET A 34 7.85 -1.00 18.14
C MET A 34 8.14 -1.99 19.27
N LEU A 35 7.89 -3.28 19.07
CA LEU A 35 8.16 -4.35 20.04
C LEU A 35 9.62 -4.34 20.57
N PRO A 36 10.66 -4.40 19.71
CA PRO A 36 12.04 -4.39 20.16
C PRO A 36 12.46 -3.00 20.70
N ALA A 37 11.85 -1.92 20.22
CA ALA A 37 12.12 -0.59 20.78
C ALA A 37 11.65 -0.51 22.25
N TYR A 38 10.42 -0.94 22.53
CA TYR A 38 9.83 -0.82 23.87
C TYR A 38 10.52 -1.71 24.91
N GLN A 39 10.93 -2.92 24.52
CA GLN A 39 11.60 -3.86 25.44
C GLN A 39 12.99 -3.42 25.88
N VAL A 40 13.68 -2.59 25.08
CA VAL A 40 15.07 -2.20 25.34
C VAL A 40 15.17 -0.86 26.09
N PHE A 41 14.09 -0.07 26.10
CA PHE A 41 14.05 1.26 26.72
C PHE A 41 14.28 1.29 28.25
N GLY A 42 14.45 0.15 28.92
CA GLY A 42 14.64 0.10 30.37
C GLY A 42 15.65 -0.91 30.93
N THR A 43 16.28 -1.76 30.10
CA THR A 43 16.97 -2.97 30.61
C THR A 43 18.43 -3.15 30.17
N GLN A 44 18.93 -2.44 29.14
CA GLN A 44 20.29 -2.68 28.63
C GLN A 44 21.24 -1.49 28.83
N HIS A 45 22.44 -1.78 29.35
CA HIS A 45 23.61 -0.91 29.19
C HIS A 45 23.97 -0.85 27.70
N LEU A 46 24.09 0.38 27.18
CA LEU A 46 24.23 0.70 25.76
C LEU A 46 25.54 0.15 25.19
N ASP A 47 25.53 -1.12 24.80
CA ASP A 47 26.66 -1.75 24.12
C ASP A 47 26.66 -1.34 22.64
N TRP A 48 27.77 -0.77 22.15
CA TRP A 48 27.87 -0.19 20.80
C TRP A 48 27.55 -1.21 19.70
N LYS A 49 27.91 -2.48 19.91
CA LYS A 49 27.62 -3.57 18.97
C LYS A 49 26.12 -3.83 18.84
N TRP A 50 25.38 -3.72 19.94
CA TRP A 50 23.93 -3.89 19.94
C TRP A 50 23.25 -2.74 19.20
N PHE A 51 23.70 -1.51 19.44
CA PHE A 51 23.18 -0.31 18.79
C PHE A 51 23.31 -0.36 17.26
N VAL A 52 24.52 -0.67 16.75
CA VAL A 52 24.75 -0.80 15.30
C VAL A 52 23.90 -1.91 14.68
N LYS A 53 23.76 -3.06 15.37
CA LYS A 53 22.95 -4.19 14.90
C LYS A 53 21.46 -3.82 14.84
N SER A 54 20.94 -3.10 15.83
CA SER A 54 19.56 -2.61 15.84
C SER A 54 19.30 -1.60 14.72
N ILE A 55 20.22 -0.66 14.51
CA ILE A 55 20.10 0.32 13.41
C ILE A 55 20.05 -0.38 12.05
N ILE A 56 20.95 -1.32 11.78
CA ILE A 56 20.96 -2.02 10.49
C ILE A 56 19.65 -2.78 10.25
N LYS A 57 19.14 -3.50 11.28
CA LYS A 57 17.85 -4.20 11.19
C LYS A 57 16.68 -3.24 10.97
N SER A 58 16.64 -2.14 11.72
CA SER A 58 15.58 -1.13 11.62
C SER A 58 15.61 -0.40 10.28
N SER A 59 16.79 -0.06 9.77
CA SER A 59 16.96 0.61 8.47
C SER A 59 16.49 -0.28 7.32
N PHE A 60 16.83 -1.57 7.35
CA PHE A 60 16.35 -2.51 6.33
C PHE A 60 14.82 -2.62 6.34
N SER A 61 14.22 -2.80 7.53
CA SER A 61 12.76 -2.84 7.69
C SER A 61 12.09 -1.53 7.24
N GLY A 62 12.69 -0.39 7.56
CA GLY A 62 12.21 0.94 7.14
C GLY A 62 12.26 1.16 5.63
N ILE A 63 13.33 0.71 4.94
CA ILE A 63 13.43 0.79 3.49
C ILE A 63 12.34 -0.08 2.83
N CYS A 64 12.15 -1.31 3.31
CA CYS A 64 11.07 -2.18 2.83
C CYS A 64 9.70 -1.51 3.00
N PHE A 65 9.44 -0.91 4.16
CA PHE A 65 8.21 -0.16 4.44
C PHE A 65 7.99 0.99 3.45
N LEU A 66 9.03 1.81 3.21
CA LEU A 66 8.97 2.95 2.28
C LEU A 66 8.68 2.52 0.85
N VAL A 67 9.28 1.42 0.39
CA VAL A 67 9.03 0.86 -0.95
C VAL A 67 7.60 0.33 -1.04
N THR A 68 7.12 -0.39 -0.02
CA THR A 68 5.76 -0.94 0.00
C THR A 68 4.70 0.16 -0.01
N ILE A 69 4.85 1.22 0.80
CA ILE A 69 3.87 2.31 0.82
C ILE A 69 3.89 3.14 -0.47
N ASN A 70 5.05 3.34 -1.09
CA ASN A 70 5.13 3.96 -2.41
C ASN A 70 4.41 3.12 -3.47
N TYR A 71 4.63 1.81 -3.49
CA TYR A 71 3.93 0.92 -4.41
C TYR A 71 2.41 0.94 -4.19
N LEU A 72 1.97 0.89 -2.93
CA LEU A 72 0.56 0.95 -2.57
C LEU A 72 -0.10 2.26 -3.02
N LEU A 73 0.57 3.39 -2.79
CA LEU A 73 0.01 4.72 -3.01
C LEU A 73 0.09 5.14 -4.48
N LEU A 74 1.21 4.89 -5.16
CA LEU A 74 1.33 5.26 -6.58
C LEU A 74 0.73 4.21 -7.50
N HIS A 75 0.90 2.92 -7.22
CA HIS A 75 0.59 1.89 -8.21
C HIS A 75 -0.84 1.36 -8.08
N THR A 76 -1.27 0.96 -6.88
CA THR A 76 -2.63 0.43 -6.70
C THR A 76 -3.65 1.53 -6.47
N TRP A 77 -3.33 2.55 -5.65
CA TRP A 77 -4.26 3.62 -5.34
C TRP A 77 -4.51 4.56 -6.53
N MET A 78 -3.47 5.16 -7.14
CA MET A 78 -3.70 6.03 -8.31
C MET A 78 -4.34 5.29 -9.49
N ASN A 79 -3.98 4.03 -9.73
CA ASN A 79 -4.57 3.24 -10.81
C ASN A 79 -6.04 2.89 -10.53
N ALA A 80 -6.40 2.61 -9.26
CA ALA A 80 -7.80 2.41 -8.88
C ALA A 80 -8.64 3.68 -9.13
N TRP A 81 -8.10 4.85 -8.78
CA TRP A 81 -8.76 6.13 -9.03
C TRP A 81 -8.89 6.46 -10.51
N ALA A 82 -7.85 6.21 -11.31
CA ALA A 82 -7.90 6.42 -12.76
C ALA A 82 -9.00 5.57 -13.43
N GLU A 83 -9.11 4.29 -13.06
CA GLU A 83 -10.17 3.40 -13.55
C GLU A 83 -11.56 3.84 -13.06
N MET A 84 -11.69 4.27 -11.80
CA MET A 84 -12.97 4.78 -11.27
C MET A 84 -13.43 6.08 -11.95
N LEU A 85 -12.52 7.03 -12.17
CA LEU A 85 -12.81 8.29 -12.87
C LEU A 85 -13.21 8.03 -14.33
N GLN A 86 -12.47 7.16 -15.03
CA GLN A 86 -12.82 6.81 -16.40
C GLN A 86 -14.14 6.02 -16.50
N PHE A 87 -14.52 5.31 -15.44
CA PHE A 87 -15.85 4.69 -15.34
C PHE A 87 -16.94 5.74 -15.13
N ALA A 88 -16.72 6.74 -14.26
CA ALA A 88 -17.66 7.84 -14.06
C ALA A 88 -17.90 8.63 -15.36
N ASP A 89 -16.84 9.00 -16.08
CA ASP A 89 -16.95 9.68 -17.38
C ASP A 89 -17.82 8.88 -18.36
N ARG A 90 -17.58 7.56 -18.50
CA ARG A 90 -18.37 6.70 -19.40
C ARG A 90 -19.85 6.63 -19.03
N LEU A 91 -20.19 6.72 -17.74
CA LEU A 91 -21.58 6.75 -17.28
C LEU A 91 -22.26 8.07 -17.66
N PHE A 92 -21.59 9.21 -17.49
CA PHE A 92 -22.11 10.51 -17.92
C PHE A 92 -22.36 10.59 -19.42
N TYR A 93 -21.43 10.11 -20.26
CA TYR A 93 -21.61 10.13 -21.71
C TYR A 93 -22.70 9.18 -22.22
N LYS A 94 -22.96 8.06 -21.53
CA LYS A 94 -24.11 7.20 -21.87
C LYS A 94 -25.45 7.84 -21.56
N VAL A 95 -25.52 8.68 -20.53
CA VAL A 95 -26.76 9.33 -20.09
C VAL A 95 -27.13 10.54 -20.97
N ASN A 96 -26.15 11.11 -21.70
CA ASN A 96 -26.35 12.36 -22.47
C ASN A 96 -26.45 12.21 -24.01
N ILE A 97 -26.65 11.00 -24.54
CA ILE A 97 -26.92 10.83 -25.98
C ILE A 97 -28.40 10.48 -26.14
N PRO A 98 -29.32 11.46 -26.32
CA PRO A 98 -30.60 11.15 -26.92
C PRO A 98 -30.34 10.63 -28.34
N PHE A 99 -30.92 9.47 -28.66
CA PHE A 99 -30.92 8.91 -30.00
C PHE A 99 -31.31 9.99 -31.02
N GLN A 100 -30.40 10.28 -31.95
CA GLN A 100 -30.72 10.75 -33.28
C GLN A 100 -29.96 9.90 -34.29
#